data_AF-A6RDM1-F1
#
_entry.id   AF-A6RDM1-F1
#
_cell.length_a   1.000
_cell.length_b   1.000
_cell.length_c   1.000
_cell.angle_alpha   90.00
_cell.angle_beta   90.00
_cell.angle_gamma   90.00
#
_symmetry.space_group_name_H-M   'P 1'
#
loop_
_entity.id
_entity.type
_entity.pdbx_description
1 polymer ?
#
loop_
_entity_poly.entity_id
_entity_poly.type
_entity_poly.pdbx_seq_one_letter_code
_entity_poly.pdbx_strand_id
1 'polypeptide(L)'
;MASNTPAPTSDAGFTARQQQQLQQMIAEAIASIPRDGGPPGPPGPPGPPGPAAKPQDPDAPYTGHWKPDDLGFFDPNLDDKDAIGTGDIVYIGNHPYYRDVHLFTARVKDVARTKGEEAVRRNLTTCLRGTALEWYTAELTDIEKDFMIEVDISRGWIPSLTKRFQQRATQAWTAIKRDSYTLKDASEGRSVRSYCQAIFRNAKSAGISDTAAQLTAAYSNIYWEFRAQITEPTPATSMQDFLREVEAAGQPSPQPACPSKPETSTPPHSPTTRELQQA
;
A
#
# COMPACT_ATOMS: atom_id res chain seq x y z
N MET A 1 14.37 62.14 -3.22
CA MET A 1 14.96 62.01 -1.88
C MET A 1 14.06 61.08 -1.09
N ALA A 2 14.52 59.85 -0.83
CA ALA A 2 13.71 58.79 -0.24
C ALA A 2 13.73 58.89 1.30
N SER A 3 12.55 58.96 1.90
CA SER A 3 12.35 58.98 3.35
C SER A 3 12.31 57.55 3.89
N ASN A 4 13.12 57.33 4.91
CA ASN A 4 13.38 56.07 5.60
C ASN A 4 12.23 55.74 6.57
N THR A 5 11.67 54.52 6.51
CA THR A 5 10.73 54.00 7.53
C THR A 5 11.19 52.59 7.93
N PRO A 6 11.60 52.35 9.20
CA PRO A 6 11.86 51.00 9.67
C PRO A 6 10.55 50.30 10.11
N ALA A 7 10.48 49.00 9.82
CA ALA A 7 9.37 48.12 10.18
C ALA A 7 9.29 47.86 11.70
N PRO A 8 8.09 47.64 12.28
CA PRO A 8 7.96 47.30 13.68
C PRO A 8 8.27 45.81 13.92
N THR A 9 9.35 45.56 14.65
CA THR A 9 9.72 44.25 15.20
C THR A 9 8.67 43.83 16.23
N SER A 10 7.95 42.75 15.93
CA SER A 10 7.03 42.11 16.88
C SER A 10 7.72 40.89 17.47
N ASP A 11 8.53 41.12 18.50
CA ASP A 11 9.03 40.05 19.37
C ASP A 11 8.81 40.49 20.82
N ALA A 12 7.57 40.32 21.29
CA ALA A 12 7.20 40.55 22.68
C ALA A 12 6.95 39.20 23.34
N GLY A 13 8.05 38.48 23.59
CA GLY A 13 8.08 37.43 24.61
C GLY A 13 7.65 37.99 25.96
N PHE A 14 7.07 37.13 26.80
CA PHE A 14 6.53 37.49 28.12
C PHE A 14 7.47 38.44 28.89
N THR A 15 6.93 39.57 29.32
CA THR A 15 7.69 40.55 30.12
C THR A 15 8.10 39.93 31.46
N ALA A 16 9.20 40.42 32.06
CA ALA A 16 9.68 39.93 33.36
C ALA A 16 8.60 39.96 34.46
N ARG A 17 7.67 40.92 34.41
CA ARG A 17 6.50 40.98 35.30
C ARG A 17 5.51 39.84 35.06
N GLN A 18 5.24 39.49 33.80
CA GLN A 18 4.39 38.35 33.46
C GLN A 18 5.02 37.02 33.89
N GLN A 19 6.34 36.88 33.76
CA GLN A 19 7.05 35.70 34.26
C GLN A 19 6.97 35.58 35.78
N GLN A 20 7.08 36.70 36.52
CA GLN A 20 6.90 36.69 37.98
C GLN A 20 5.47 36.33 38.40
N GLN A 21 4.44 36.84 37.70
CA GLN A 21 3.05 36.46 37.98
C GLN A 21 2.80 34.97 37.70
N LEU A 22 3.37 34.43 36.63
CA LEU A 22 3.26 32.99 36.32
C LEU A 22 3.95 32.13 37.38
N GLN A 23 5.13 32.55 37.86
CA GLN A 23 5.85 31.84 38.94
C GLN A 23 5.09 31.88 40.27
N GLN A 24 4.43 32.99 40.61
CA GLN A 24 3.60 33.06 41.81
C GLN A 24 2.37 32.16 41.74
N MET A 25 1.66 32.13 40.60
CA MET A 25 0.52 31.22 40.42
C MET A 25 0.93 29.73 40.52
N ILE A 26 2.10 29.37 39.96
CA ILE A 26 2.61 27.99 40.06
C ILE A 26 2.98 27.65 41.50
N ALA A 27 3.59 28.57 42.25
CA ALA A 27 3.94 28.34 43.64
C ALA A 27 2.70 28.16 44.55
N GLU A 28 1.64 28.94 44.33
CA GLU A 28 0.36 28.78 45.04
C GLU A 28 -0.35 27.47 44.68
N ALA A 29 -0.34 27.09 43.40
CA ALA A 29 -0.90 25.83 42.94
C ALA A 29 -0.18 24.61 43.55
N ILE A 30 1.15 24.67 43.70
CA ILE A 30 1.93 23.60 44.36
C ILE A 30 1.68 23.56 45.88
N ALA A 31 1.48 24.72 46.53
CA ALA A 31 1.21 24.81 47.96
C ALA A 31 -0.19 24.34 48.35
N SER A 32 -1.14 24.35 47.41
CA SER A 32 -2.52 23.88 47.62
C SER A 32 -2.72 22.38 47.34
N ILE A 33 -1.68 21.66 46.88
CA ILE A 33 -1.71 20.20 46.79
C ILE A 33 -1.60 19.64 48.21
N PRO A 34 -2.61 18.89 48.71
CA PRO A 34 -2.53 18.25 50.01
C PRO A 34 -1.33 17.31 50.05
N ARG A 35 -0.35 17.62 50.92
CA ARG A 35 0.73 16.68 51.24
C ARG A 35 0.19 15.67 52.24
N ASP A 36 -0.42 14.60 51.72
CA ASP A 36 -0.72 13.41 52.51
C ASP A 36 0.60 12.70 52.83
N GLY A 37 1.24 13.18 53.90
CA GLY A 37 2.48 12.64 54.46
C GLY A 37 2.20 12.02 55.83
N GLY A 38 1.30 11.04 55.89
CA GLY A 38 1.20 10.13 57.03
C GLY A 38 2.26 9.03 56.95
N PRO A 39 2.76 8.49 58.08
CA PRO A 39 3.69 7.37 58.07
C PRO A 39 3.06 6.13 57.39
N PRO A 40 3.85 5.27 56.72
CA PRO A 40 3.31 4.13 55.98
C PRO A 40 2.57 3.18 56.92
N GLY A 41 1.27 3.02 56.70
CA GLY A 41 0.50 1.94 57.32
C GLY A 41 0.98 0.58 56.80
N PRO A 42 0.78 -0.51 57.56
CA PRO A 42 1.13 -1.85 57.10
C PRO A 42 0.43 -2.16 55.77
N PRO A 43 1.05 -2.95 54.87
CA PRO A 43 0.47 -3.31 53.59
C PRO A 43 -0.93 -3.89 53.79
N GLY A 44 -1.93 -3.28 53.15
CA GLY A 44 -3.28 -3.83 53.12
C GLY A 44 -3.28 -5.21 52.47
N PRO A 45 -4.21 -6.10 52.85
CA PRO A 45 -4.34 -7.41 52.23
C PRO A 45 -4.49 -7.25 50.70
N PRO A 46 -3.94 -8.18 49.90
CA PRO A 46 -4.12 -8.17 48.45
C PRO A 46 -5.60 -8.01 48.10
N GLY A 47 -5.90 -7.01 47.26
CA GLY A 47 -7.25 -6.86 46.71
C GLY A 47 -7.69 -8.14 46.03
N PRO A 48 -8.99 -8.46 46.03
CA PRO A 48 -9.50 -9.66 45.37
C PRO A 48 -9.01 -9.65 43.91
N PRO A 49 -8.58 -10.81 43.36
CA PRO A 49 -8.24 -10.92 41.96
C PRO A 49 -9.39 -10.33 41.13
N GLY A 50 -9.06 -9.40 40.22
CA GLY A 50 -10.02 -8.93 39.23
C GLY A 50 -10.64 -10.14 38.51
N PRO A 51 -11.92 -10.08 38.11
CA PRO A 51 -12.61 -11.23 37.53
C PRO A 51 -11.77 -11.78 36.37
N ALA A 52 -11.39 -13.06 36.50
CA ALA A 52 -10.69 -13.77 35.45
C ALA A 52 -11.50 -13.63 34.15
N ALA A 53 -10.83 -13.29 33.05
CA ALA A 53 -11.44 -13.30 31.73
C ALA A 53 -12.10 -14.68 31.55
N LYS A 54 -13.41 -14.69 31.30
CA LYS A 54 -14.15 -15.94 31.09
C LYS A 54 -13.49 -16.69 29.93
N PRO A 55 -13.30 -18.02 30.03
CA PRO A 55 -12.89 -18.85 28.91
C PRO A 55 -13.83 -18.58 27.73
N GLN A 56 -13.23 -18.28 26.57
CA GLN A 56 -13.96 -18.00 25.36
C GLN A 56 -14.64 -19.29 24.89
N ASP A 57 -15.97 -19.27 24.83
CA ASP A 57 -16.79 -20.39 24.35
C ASP A 57 -16.42 -20.69 22.89
N PRO A 58 -15.99 -21.92 22.54
CA PRO A 58 -15.57 -22.25 21.17
C PRO A 58 -16.71 -22.20 20.14
N ASP A 59 -17.98 -22.18 20.59
CA ASP A 59 -19.18 -22.09 19.74
C ASP A 59 -19.93 -20.76 19.84
N ALA A 60 -19.38 -19.74 20.52
CA ALA A 60 -19.97 -18.41 20.49
C ALA A 60 -19.75 -17.78 19.09
N PRO A 61 -20.79 -17.26 18.40
CA PRO A 61 -20.61 -16.52 17.17
C PRO A 61 -19.61 -15.38 17.45
N TYR A 62 -18.54 -15.33 16.65
CA TYR A 62 -17.44 -14.41 16.85
C TYR A 62 -18.01 -12.98 16.95
N THR A 63 -18.17 -12.45 18.16
CA THR A 63 -18.43 -11.03 18.37
C THR A 63 -17.10 -10.33 18.12
N GLY A 64 -16.71 -10.30 16.85
CA GLY A 64 -15.41 -9.88 16.40
C GLY A 64 -15.18 -8.45 16.82
N HIS A 65 -14.28 -8.24 17.78
CA HIS A 65 -13.73 -6.93 18.04
C HIS A 65 -13.18 -6.39 16.72
N TRP A 66 -13.83 -5.35 16.21
CA TRP A 66 -13.38 -4.65 15.01
C TRP A 66 -12.04 -3.98 15.31
N LYS A 67 -11.03 -4.21 14.46
CA LYS A 67 -9.83 -3.40 14.40
C LYS A 67 -9.66 -2.90 12.97
N PRO A 68 -9.36 -1.60 12.77
CA PRO A 68 -9.10 -1.06 11.44
C PRO A 68 -8.01 -1.85 10.69
N ASP A 69 -7.03 -2.37 11.42
CA ASP A 69 -5.90 -3.16 10.90
C ASP A 69 -6.31 -4.47 10.24
N ASP A 70 -7.48 -5.02 10.57
CA ASP A 70 -8.00 -6.24 9.93
C ASP A 70 -8.39 -5.99 8.46
N LEU A 71 -8.86 -4.78 8.17
CA LEU A 71 -9.21 -4.32 6.84
C LEU A 71 -8.01 -3.67 6.15
N GLY A 72 -7.26 -2.85 6.87
CA GLY A 72 -6.28 -1.91 6.34
C GLY A 72 -6.86 -0.52 6.11
N PHE A 73 -6.01 0.40 5.66
CA PHE A 73 -6.35 1.81 5.46
C PHE A 73 -6.52 2.14 3.99
N PHE A 74 -7.39 3.09 3.66
CA PHE A 74 -7.61 3.56 2.30
C PHE A 74 -7.19 5.02 2.17
N ASP A 75 -6.21 5.25 1.30
CA ASP A 75 -5.75 6.59 0.92
C ASP A 75 -5.37 6.59 -0.57
N PRO A 76 -6.25 7.10 -1.45
CA PRO A 76 -6.04 7.05 -2.89
C PRO A 76 -4.92 7.99 -3.37
N ASN A 77 -4.55 9.00 -2.58
CA ASN A 77 -3.54 10.00 -2.95
C ASN A 77 -2.25 9.85 -2.14
N LEU A 78 -2.05 8.69 -1.51
CA LEU A 78 -0.84 8.43 -0.73
C LEU A 78 0.40 8.42 -1.63
N ASP A 79 1.36 9.27 -1.26
CA ASP A 79 2.63 9.45 -1.95
C ASP A 79 3.56 8.25 -1.67
N ASP A 80 4.33 7.85 -2.67
CA ASP A 80 5.32 6.77 -2.57
C ASP A 80 6.41 7.09 -1.53
N LYS A 81 6.71 8.38 -1.29
CA LYS A 81 7.75 8.79 -0.32
C LYS A 81 7.38 8.45 1.13
N ASP A 82 6.09 8.33 1.43
CA ASP A 82 5.57 8.15 2.78
C ASP A 82 5.31 6.67 3.11
N ALA A 83 5.58 5.75 2.17
CA ALA A 83 5.26 4.33 2.30
C ALA A 83 6.39 3.40 1.84
N ILE A 84 6.37 2.17 2.38
CA ILE A 84 7.26 1.09 1.98
C ILE A 84 6.56 0.27 0.90
N GLY A 85 7.20 0.17 -0.26
CA GLY A 85 6.70 -0.56 -1.43
C GLY A 85 6.20 0.38 -2.53
N THR A 86 5.93 -0.19 -3.70
CA THR A 86 5.39 0.53 -4.86
C THR A 86 4.14 -0.18 -5.38
N GLY A 87 3.23 0.57 -6.00
CA GLY A 87 2.00 0.02 -6.58
C GLY A 87 0.74 0.20 -5.70
N ASP A 88 -0.29 -0.61 -5.95
CA ASP A 88 -1.65 -0.30 -5.49
C ASP A 88 -1.91 -0.60 -4.01
N ILE A 89 -1.00 -1.35 -3.38
CA ILE A 89 -0.98 -1.64 -1.94
C ILE A 89 0.42 -1.32 -1.43
N VAL A 90 0.52 -0.46 -0.42
CA VAL A 90 1.78 -0.08 0.23
C VAL A 90 1.67 -0.25 1.74
N TYR A 91 2.80 -0.23 2.45
CA TYR A 91 2.81 -0.40 3.90
C TYR A 91 3.36 0.83 4.59
N ILE A 92 2.66 1.29 5.62
CA ILE A 92 3.18 2.29 6.56
C ILE A 92 3.30 1.59 7.91
N GLY A 93 4.54 1.38 8.38
CA GLY A 93 4.81 0.51 9.51
C GLY A 93 4.38 -0.93 9.20
N ASN A 94 3.46 -1.48 9.99
CA ASN A 94 2.92 -2.83 9.81
C ASN A 94 1.51 -2.83 9.19
N HIS A 95 1.03 -1.69 8.72
CA HIS A 95 -0.37 -1.55 8.30
C HIS A 95 -0.46 -1.43 6.77
N PRO A 96 -1.35 -2.19 6.12
CA PRO A 96 -1.56 -2.09 4.68
C PRO A 96 -2.40 -0.87 4.33
N TYR A 97 -1.94 -0.12 3.33
CA TYR A 97 -2.61 1.03 2.74
C TYR A 97 -2.96 0.73 1.28
N TYR A 98 -4.24 0.87 0.95
CA TYR A 98 -4.77 0.68 -0.39
C TYR A 98 -4.89 2.03 -1.10
N ARG A 99 -4.34 2.10 -2.31
CA ARG A 99 -4.46 3.26 -3.21
C ARG A 99 -5.51 3.05 -4.30
N ASP A 100 -5.76 1.79 -4.67
CA ASP A 100 -6.83 1.42 -5.60
C ASP A 100 -8.13 1.11 -4.86
N VAL A 101 -9.19 1.86 -5.20
CA VAL A 101 -10.54 1.65 -4.68
C VAL A 101 -11.10 0.26 -4.99
N HIS A 102 -10.72 -0.37 -6.11
CA HIS A 102 -11.21 -1.70 -6.46
C HIS A 102 -10.61 -2.79 -5.58
N LEU A 103 -9.33 -2.66 -5.22
CA LEU A 103 -8.69 -3.57 -4.26
C LEU A 103 -9.26 -3.37 -2.85
N PHE A 104 -9.43 -2.12 -2.43
CA PHE A 104 -10.01 -1.81 -1.13
C PHE A 104 -11.45 -2.35 -1.01
N THR A 105 -12.31 -2.09 -1.99
CA THR A 105 -13.70 -2.59 -1.98
C THR A 105 -13.79 -4.12 -2.09
N ALA A 106 -12.88 -4.78 -2.80
CA ALA A 106 -12.78 -6.24 -2.78
C ALA A 106 -12.41 -6.75 -1.36
N ARG A 107 -11.42 -6.13 -0.72
CA ARG A 107 -11.01 -6.47 0.64
C ARG A 107 -12.14 -6.24 1.65
N VAL A 108 -12.90 -5.15 1.50
CA VAL A 108 -14.10 -4.86 2.30
C VAL A 108 -15.11 -6.01 2.22
N LYS A 109 -15.37 -6.56 1.02
CA LYS A 109 -16.27 -7.73 0.85
C LYS A 109 -15.72 -8.97 1.57
N ASP A 110 -14.42 -9.20 1.50
CA ASP A 110 -13.79 -10.36 2.16
C ASP A 110 -13.89 -10.27 3.69
N VAL A 111 -13.61 -9.09 4.25
CA VAL A 111 -13.71 -8.86 5.70
C VAL A 111 -15.17 -8.89 6.15
N ALA A 112 -16.11 -8.36 5.36
CA ALA A 112 -17.54 -8.44 5.68
C ALA A 112 -18.03 -9.90 5.78
N ARG A 113 -17.54 -10.79 4.90
CA ARG A 113 -17.86 -12.22 4.94
C ARG A 113 -17.33 -12.95 6.18
N THR A 114 -16.25 -12.47 6.77
CA THR A 114 -15.56 -13.14 7.89
C THR A 114 -15.88 -12.54 9.25
N LYS A 115 -16.04 -11.22 9.34
CA LYS A 115 -16.32 -10.49 10.59
C LYS A 115 -17.77 -10.03 10.75
N GLY A 116 -18.57 -10.17 9.70
CA GLY A 116 -19.95 -9.71 9.67
C GLY A 116 -20.07 -8.33 9.04
N GLU A 117 -21.04 -8.20 8.13
CA GLU A 117 -21.23 -7.00 7.32
C GLU A 117 -21.57 -5.75 8.14
N GLU A 118 -22.39 -5.91 9.19
CA GLU A 118 -22.77 -4.79 10.06
C GLU A 118 -21.56 -4.16 10.76
N ALA A 119 -20.66 -5.00 11.30
CA ALA A 119 -19.47 -4.54 11.98
C ALA A 119 -18.56 -3.75 11.02
N VAL A 120 -18.37 -4.24 9.79
CA VAL A 120 -17.57 -3.54 8.79
C VAL A 120 -18.23 -2.21 8.40
N ARG A 121 -19.53 -2.22 8.08
CA ARG A 121 -20.28 -1.03 7.63
C ARG A 121 -20.26 0.10 8.67
N ARG A 122 -20.43 -0.22 9.96
CA ARG A 122 -20.43 0.80 11.03
C ARG A 122 -19.05 1.38 11.32
N ASN A 123 -17.99 0.64 11.01
CA ASN A 123 -16.64 1.03 11.37
C ASN A 123 -15.74 1.36 10.16
N LEU A 124 -16.23 1.28 8.92
CA LEU A 124 -15.43 1.49 7.71
C LEU A 124 -14.79 2.89 7.69
N THR A 125 -15.45 3.89 8.25
CA THR A 125 -14.94 5.26 8.42
C THR A 125 -13.58 5.29 9.12
N THR A 126 -13.33 4.39 10.06
CA THR A 126 -12.07 4.30 10.81
C THR A 126 -10.88 3.88 9.95
N CYS A 127 -11.13 3.34 8.76
CA CYS A 127 -10.14 2.92 7.78
C CYS A 127 -9.83 4.00 6.71
N LEU A 128 -10.60 5.09 6.64
CA LEU A 128 -10.39 6.14 5.66
C LEU A 128 -9.25 7.08 6.11
N ARG A 129 -8.38 7.46 5.18
CA ARG A 129 -7.25 8.39 5.42
C ARG A 129 -7.15 9.39 4.28
N GLY A 130 -6.38 10.46 4.51
CA GLY A 130 -6.11 11.50 3.51
C GLY A 130 -7.38 12.05 2.86
N THR A 131 -7.40 12.07 1.53
CA THR A 131 -8.53 12.58 0.75
C THR A 131 -9.79 11.74 0.86
N ALA A 132 -9.69 10.46 1.23
CA ALA A 132 -10.85 9.63 1.48
C ALA A 132 -11.58 10.01 2.77
N LEU A 133 -10.83 10.35 3.82
CA LEU A 133 -11.41 10.86 5.06
C LEU A 133 -12.01 12.25 4.85
N GLU A 134 -11.30 13.13 4.14
CA GLU A 134 -11.77 14.48 3.81
C GLU A 134 -13.11 14.42 3.07
N TRP A 135 -13.21 13.60 2.01
CA TRP A 135 -14.47 13.37 1.29
C TRP A 135 -15.61 12.94 2.23
N TYR A 136 -15.36 11.96 3.12
CA TYR A 136 -16.39 11.49 4.04
C TYR A 136 -16.84 12.60 5.01
N THR A 137 -15.90 13.40 5.53
CA THR A 137 -16.21 14.41 6.55
C THR A 137 -16.80 15.69 5.98
N ALA A 138 -16.32 16.15 4.83
CA ALA A 138 -16.58 17.49 4.32
C ALA A 138 -17.47 17.50 3.06
N GLU A 139 -17.46 16.45 2.23
CA GLU A 139 -18.25 16.39 1.00
C GLU A 139 -19.59 15.67 1.18
N LEU A 140 -19.65 14.65 2.04
CA LEU A 140 -20.89 13.90 2.28
C LEU A 140 -21.83 14.61 3.25
N THR A 141 -23.10 14.67 2.86
CA THR A 141 -24.21 15.09 3.71
C THR A 141 -24.53 14.03 4.76
N ASP A 142 -25.20 14.44 5.84
CA ASP A 142 -25.61 13.50 6.89
C ASP A 142 -26.56 12.42 6.36
N ILE A 143 -27.46 12.77 5.42
CA ILE A 143 -28.36 11.82 4.76
C ILE A 143 -27.57 10.74 3.99
N GLU A 144 -26.51 11.12 3.30
CA GLU A 144 -25.66 10.15 2.57
C GLU A 144 -24.88 9.25 3.53
N LYS A 145 -24.41 9.80 4.65
CA LYS A 145 -23.73 9.02 5.71
C LYS A 145 -24.69 8.01 6.33
N ASP A 146 -25.89 8.45 6.70
CA ASP A 146 -26.93 7.61 7.27
C ASP A 146 -27.32 6.50 6.29
N PHE A 147 -27.53 6.84 5.01
CA PHE A 147 -27.79 5.86 3.96
C PHE A 147 -26.71 4.77 3.90
N MET A 148 -25.43 5.13 3.91
CA MET A 148 -24.33 4.15 3.87
C MET A 148 -24.25 3.29 5.13
N ILE A 149 -24.68 3.80 6.28
CA ILE A 149 -24.70 3.07 7.55
C ILE A 149 -25.94 2.17 7.63
N GLU A 150 -27.05 2.49 6.97
CA GLU A 150 -28.30 1.73 7.03
C GLU A 150 -28.42 0.62 5.98
N VAL A 151 -27.90 0.84 4.77
CA VAL A 151 -28.00 -0.15 3.68
C VAL A 151 -26.81 -1.10 3.66
N ASP A 152 -26.99 -2.23 2.96
CA ASP A 152 -25.94 -3.21 2.72
C ASP A 152 -24.70 -2.58 2.08
N ILE A 153 -23.53 -3.13 2.41
CA ILE A 153 -22.23 -2.63 1.98
C ILE A 153 -22.09 -2.60 0.46
N SER A 154 -22.78 -3.52 -0.23
CA SER A 154 -22.84 -3.63 -1.69
C SER A 154 -23.68 -2.53 -2.35
N ARG A 155 -24.58 -1.88 -1.61
CA ARG A 155 -25.47 -0.81 -2.09
C ARG A 155 -25.08 0.58 -1.58
N GLY A 156 -24.43 0.65 -0.42
CA GLY A 156 -23.96 1.89 0.20
C GLY A 156 -22.48 2.13 -0.08
N TRP A 157 -21.63 1.67 0.83
CA TRP A 157 -20.19 1.97 0.83
C TRP A 157 -19.46 1.66 -0.48
N ILE A 158 -19.63 0.45 -1.03
CA ILE A 158 -18.88 0.02 -2.23
C ILE A 158 -19.16 0.93 -3.42
N PRO A 159 -20.42 1.13 -3.87
CA PRO A 159 -20.69 2.01 -5.00
C PRO A 159 -20.33 3.47 -4.72
N SER A 160 -20.50 3.97 -3.50
CA SER A 160 -20.12 5.35 -3.13
C SER A 160 -18.60 5.57 -3.24
N LEU A 161 -17.80 4.66 -2.69
CA LEU A 161 -16.34 4.71 -2.78
C LEU A 161 -15.89 4.60 -4.24
N THR A 162 -16.39 3.60 -4.97
CA THR A 162 -16.05 3.42 -6.39
C THR A 162 -16.41 4.66 -7.19
N LYS A 163 -17.61 5.21 -7.04
CA LYS A 163 -18.03 6.42 -7.78
C LYS A 163 -17.12 7.62 -7.51
N ARG A 164 -16.66 7.82 -6.28
CA ARG A 164 -15.85 9.00 -5.91
C ARG A 164 -14.38 8.87 -6.29
N PHE A 165 -13.80 7.68 -6.15
CA PHE A 165 -12.35 7.45 -6.25
C PHE A 165 -11.92 6.64 -7.46
N GLN A 166 -12.84 6.10 -8.24
CA GLN A 166 -12.50 5.47 -9.51
C GLN A 166 -11.91 6.50 -10.48
N GLN A 167 -10.81 6.11 -11.13
CA GLN A 167 -10.21 6.91 -12.19
C GLN A 167 -11.21 7.08 -13.35
N ARG A 168 -11.31 8.30 -13.90
CA ARG A 168 -12.21 8.57 -15.03
C ARG A 168 -11.93 7.62 -16.19
N ALA A 169 -12.98 7.06 -16.78
CA ALA A 169 -12.85 6.05 -17.84
C ALA A 169 -11.95 6.52 -19.01
N THR A 170 -12.06 7.78 -19.43
CA THR A 170 -11.19 8.34 -20.48
C THR A 170 -9.71 8.32 -20.10
N GLN A 171 -9.37 8.71 -18.86
CA GLN A 171 -7.99 8.67 -18.37
C GLN A 171 -7.50 7.23 -18.27
N ALA A 172 -8.36 6.31 -17.85
CA ALA A 172 -8.05 4.90 -17.77
C ALA A 172 -7.78 4.27 -19.15
N TRP A 173 -8.59 4.59 -20.16
CA TRP A 173 -8.33 4.20 -21.55
C TRP A 173 -7.02 4.76 -22.08
N THR A 174 -6.71 6.03 -21.79
CA THR A 174 -5.42 6.63 -22.16
C THR A 174 -4.25 5.92 -21.47
N ALA A 175 -4.39 5.59 -20.18
CA ALA A 175 -3.37 4.88 -19.43
C ALA A 175 -3.14 3.46 -19.99
N ILE A 176 -4.20 2.71 -20.32
CA ILE A 176 -4.09 1.40 -20.97
C ILE A 176 -3.33 1.54 -22.28
N LYS A 177 -3.74 2.44 -23.18
CA LYS A 177 -3.10 2.58 -24.50
C LYS A 177 -1.64 3.02 -24.43
N ARG A 178 -1.28 3.79 -23.40
CA ARG A 178 0.08 4.31 -23.22
C ARG A 178 1.01 3.29 -22.56
N ASP A 179 0.50 2.48 -21.65
CA ASP A 179 1.33 1.57 -20.85
C ASP A 179 1.59 0.28 -21.63
N SER A 180 2.85 0.06 -21.98
CA SER A 180 3.35 -1.13 -22.67
C SER A 180 4.49 -1.74 -21.88
N TYR A 181 4.61 -3.06 -21.90
CA TYR A 181 5.72 -3.76 -21.28
C TYR A 181 6.77 -4.11 -22.33
N THR A 182 7.90 -3.41 -22.30
CA THR A 182 8.97 -3.50 -23.31
C THR A 182 10.19 -4.28 -22.84
N LEU A 183 11.10 -4.61 -23.77
CA LEU A 183 12.42 -5.19 -23.43
C LEU A 183 13.22 -4.30 -22.47
N LYS A 184 13.06 -2.97 -22.59
CA LYS A 184 13.69 -2.01 -21.69
C LYS A 184 13.13 -2.13 -20.27
N ASP A 185 11.80 -2.22 -20.14
CA ASP A 185 11.17 -2.43 -18.83
C ASP A 185 11.68 -3.72 -18.17
N ALA A 186 11.79 -4.81 -18.95
CA ALA A 186 12.30 -6.08 -18.46
C ALA A 186 13.78 -5.98 -18.02
N SER A 187 14.64 -5.30 -18.81
CA SER A 187 16.06 -5.14 -18.48
C SER A 187 16.31 -4.20 -17.29
N GLU A 188 15.41 -3.24 -17.05
CA GLU A 188 15.40 -2.36 -15.88
C GLU A 188 14.78 -3.04 -14.64
N GLY A 189 14.34 -4.30 -14.75
CA GLY A 189 13.78 -5.07 -13.65
C GLY A 189 12.35 -4.67 -13.26
N ARG A 190 11.61 -3.99 -14.14
CA ARG A 190 10.18 -3.71 -13.91
C ARG A 190 9.45 -5.04 -13.82
N SER A 191 8.69 -5.24 -12.74
CA SER A 191 7.88 -6.45 -12.61
C SER A 191 6.78 -6.48 -13.67
N VAL A 192 6.73 -7.56 -14.43
CA VAL A 192 5.64 -7.80 -15.39
C VAL A 192 4.30 -7.98 -14.67
N ARG A 193 4.33 -8.53 -13.45
CA ARG A 193 3.15 -8.65 -12.58
C ARG A 193 2.59 -7.28 -12.19
N SER A 194 3.46 -6.35 -11.77
CA SER A 194 3.02 -5.00 -11.40
C SER A 194 2.46 -4.24 -12.62
N TYR A 195 3.06 -4.44 -13.80
CA TYR A 195 2.50 -3.96 -15.07
C TYR A 195 1.09 -4.52 -15.34
N CYS A 196 0.90 -5.85 -15.29
CA CYS A 196 -0.40 -6.46 -15.53
C CYS A 196 -1.46 -5.96 -14.54
N GLN A 197 -1.10 -5.84 -13.25
CA GLN A 197 -2.00 -5.29 -12.24
C GLN A 197 -2.43 -3.85 -12.55
N ALA A 198 -1.50 -3.00 -13.00
CA ALA A 198 -1.81 -1.64 -13.42
C ALA A 198 -2.79 -1.62 -14.60
N ILE A 199 -2.61 -2.50 -15.60
CA ILE A 199 -3.55 -2.64 -16.72
C ILE A 199 -4.92 -3.11 -16.22
N PHE A 200 -5.01 -4.09 -15.33
CA PHE A 200 -6.29 -4.58 -14.81
C PHE A 200 -7.05 -3.52 -14.02
N ARG A 201 -6.36 -2.73 -13.20
CA ARG A 201 -6.94 -1.57 -12.50
C ARG A 201 -7.50 -0.54 -13.49
N ASN A 202 -6.71 -0.19 -14.50
CA ASN A 202 -7.17 0.76 -15.51
C ASN A 202 -8.34 0.19 -16.33
N ALA A 203 -8.32 -1.09 -16.66
CA ALA A 203 -9.41 -1.76 -17.37
C ALA A 203 -10.72 -1.71 -16.56
N LYS A 204 -10.69 -2.02 -15.27
CA LYS A 204 -11.85 -1.85 -14.38
C LYS A 204 -12.35 -0.42 -14.36
N SER A 205 -11.42 0.54 -14.23
CA SER A 205 -11.75 1.98 -14.24
C SER A 205 -12.33 2.45 -15.59
N ALA A 206 -11.97 1.79 -16.69
CA ALA A 206 -12.49 2.00 -18.03
C ALA A 206 -13.86 1.33 -18.28
N GLY A 207 -14.41 0.62 -17.28
CA GLY A 207 -15.68 -0.10 -17.39
C GLY A 207 -15.54 -1.55 -17.89
N ILE A 208 -14.32 -2.06 -18.03
CA ILE A 208 -14.05 -3.45 -18.43
C ILE A 208 -14.05 -4.33 -17.18
N SER A 209 -15.19 -4.93 -16.88
CA SER A 209 -15.35 -5.83 -15.72
C SER A 209 -15.05 -7.30 -16.05
N ASP A 210 -15.13 -7.69 -17.32
CA ASP A 210 -14.87 -9.05 -17.78
C ASP A 210 -13.39 -9.42 -17.64
N THR A 211 -13.12 -10.61 -17.10
CA THR A 211 -11.74 -11.07 -16.84
C THR A 211 -11.01 -11.34 -18.13
N ALA A 212 -11.64 -11.99 -19.12
CA ALA A 212 -11.00 -12.28 -20.39
C ALA A 212 -10.63 -10.98 -21.12
N ALA A 213 -11.53 -10.00 -21.16
CA ALA A 213 -11.25 -8.68 -21.74
C ALA A 213 -10.11 -7.93 -21.02
N GLN A 214 -10.02 -8.04 -19.68
CA GLN A 214 -8.89 -7.49 -18.92
C GLN A 214 -7.56 -8.17 -19.30
N LEU A 215 -7.57 -9.50 -19.44
CA LEU A 215 -6.40 -10.27 -19.86
C LEU A 215 -5.99 -9.93 -21.29
N THR A 216 -6.93 -9.86 -22.22
CA THR A 216 -6.68 -9.46 -23.61
C THR A 216 -6.08 -8.06 -23.67
N ALA A 217 -6.55 -7.11 -22.86
CA ALA A 217 -5.99 -5.76 -22.81
C ALA A 217 -4.52 -5.76 -22.34
N ALA A 218 -4.18 -6.56 -21.31
CA ALA A 218 -2.80 -6.71 -20.86
C ALA A 218 -1.93 -7.39 -21.92
N TYR A 219 -2.38 -8.52 -22.48
CA TYR A 219 -1.67 -9.23 -23.54
C TYR A 219 -1.42 -8.33 -24.76
N SER A 220 -2.40 -7.51 -25.15
CA SER A 220 -2.34 -6.61 -26.30
C SER A 220 -1.33 -5.48 -26.20
N ASN A 221 -0.71 -5.27 -25.04
CA ASN A 221 0.25 -4.21 -24.78
C ASN A 221 1.64 -4.73 -24.34
N ILE A 222 1.84 -6.05 -24.30
CA ILE A 222 3.16 -6.66 -24.06
C ILE A 222 4.03 -6.56 -25.33
N TYR A 223 5.34 -6.49 -25.25
CA TYR A 223 6.17 -6.51 -26.46
C TYR A 223 6.07 -7.85 -27.21
N TRP A 224 6.14 -7.83 -28.55
CA TRP A 224 5.81 -9.00 -29.38
C TRP A 224 6.69 -10.23 -29.09
N GLU A 225 7.98 -10.04 -28.76
CA GLU A 225 8.89 -11.16 -28.42
C GLU A 225 8.47 -11.91 -27.14
N PHE A 226 7.92 -11.18 -26.16
CA PHE A 226 7.36 -11.79 -24.97
C PHE A 226 6.00 -12.44 -25.28
N ARG A 227 5.16 -11.79 -26.09
CA ARG A 227 3.87 -12.37 -26.52
C ARG A 227 4.04 -13.70 -27.25
N ALA A 228 5.11 -13.85 -28.04
CA ALA A 228 5.37 -15.10 -28.76
C ALA A 228 5.55 -16.32 -27.82
N GLN A 229 5.84 -16.09 -26.54
CA GLN A 229 6.04 -17.12 -25.52
C GLN A 229 4.83 -17.29 -24.59
N ILE A 230 3.79 -16.46 -24.75
CA ILE A 230 2.62 -16.43 -23.88
C ILE A 230 1.41 -16.87 -24.70
N THR A 231 0.57 -17.74 -24.12
CA THR A 231 -0.67 -18.15 -24.79
C THR A 231 -1.66 -16.99 -24.82
N GLU A 232 -2.29 -16.73 -25.97
CA GLU A 232 -3.33 -15.73 -26.05
C GLU A 232 -4.46 -16.05 -25.05
N PRO A 233 -4.87 -15.08 -24.21
CA PRO A 233 -5.92 -15.31 -23.23
C PRO A 233 -7.24 -15.70 -23.88
N THR A 234 -7.86 -16.75 -23.36
CA THR A 234 -9.19 -17.20 -23.74
C THR A 234 -10.17 -16.95 -22.59
N PRO A 235 -11.50 -17.10 -22.81
CA PRO A 235 -12.47 -17.03 -21.73
C PRO A 235 -12.26 -18.04 -20.60
N ALA A 236 -11.51 -19.12 -20.86
CA ALA A 236 -11.15 -20.13 -19.86
C ALA A 236 -9.86 -19.79 -19.09
N THR A 237 -9.07 -18.82 -19.56
CA THR A 237 -7.80 -18.45 -18.95
C THR A 237 -8.04 -17.69 -17.65
N SER A 238 -7.50 -18.20 -16.55
CA SER A 238 -7.59 -17.51 -15.27
C SER A 238 -6.53 -16.42 -15.14
N MET A 239 -6.80 -15.43 -14.28
CA MET A 239 -5.84 -14.38 -13.96
C MET A 239 -4.51 -14.94 -13.42
N GLN A 240 -4.59 -16.00 -12.62
CA GLN A 240 -3.43 -16.63 -12.01
C GLN A 240 -2.57 -17.36 -13.04
N ASP A 241 -3.21 -18.06 -13.99
CA ASP A 241 -2.48 -18.82 -15.02
C ASP A 241 -1.79 -17.87 -15.99
N PHE A 242 -2.50 -16.81 -16.43
CA PHE A 242 -1.90 -15.79 -17.27
C PHE A 242 -0.69 -15.12 -16.61
N LEU A 243 -0.82 -14.69 -15.35
CA LEU A 243 0.30 -14.05 -14.65
C LEU A 243 1.50 -14.99 -14.49
N ARG A 244 1.27 -16.29 -14.29
CA ARG A 244 2.34 -17.29 -14.20
C ARG A 244 3.08 -17.46 -15.52
N GLU A 245 2.36 -17.54 -16.64
CA GLU A 245 2.96 -17.63 -17.97
C GLU A 245 3.77 -16.38 -18.31
N VAL A 246 3.21 -15.20 -18.03
CA VAL A 246 3.85 -13.92 -18.31
C VAL A 246 5.12 -13.73 -17.46
N GLU A 247 5.10 -14.14 -16.19
CA GLU A 247 6.29 -14.13 -15.32
C GLU A 247 7.38 -15.10 -15.82
N ALA A 248 7.00 -16.28 -16.31
CA ALA A 248 7.95 -17.23 -16.90
C ALA A 248 8.59 -16.69 -18.18
N ALA A 249 7.83 -16.03 -19.04
CA ALA A 249 8.33 -15.41 -20.28
C ALA A 249 9.19 -14.16 -20.03
N GLY A 250 8.93 -13.43 -18.94
CA GLY A 250 9.66 -12.21 -18.57
C GLY A 250 11.02 -12.45 -17.90
N GLN A 251 11.37 -13.69 -17.55
CA GLN A 251 12.69 -14.02 -17.02
C GLN A 251 13.72 -14.06 -18.16
N PRO A 252 14.88 -13.39 -18.02
CA PRO A 252 15.95 -13.55 -18.98
C PRO A 252 16.35 -15.03 -18.98
N SER A 253 16.16 -15.70 -20.12
CA SER A 253 16.68 -17.06 -20.30
C SER A 253 18.16 -17.08 -19.91
N PRO A 254 18.62 -18.06 -19.10
CA PRO A 254 20.05 -18.23 -18.89
C PRO A 254 20.66 -18.44 -20.27
N GLN A 255 21.49 -17.49 -20.71
CA GLN A 255 22.21 -17.62 -21.97
C GLN A 255 22.93 -18.98 -21.92
N PRO A 256 22.81 -19.83 -22.96
CA PRO A 256 23.69 -20.98 -23.04
C PRO A 256 25.11 -20.42 -22.99
N ALA A 257 25.88 -20.84 -21.98
CA ALA A 257 27.28 -20.48 -21.87
C ALA A 257 27.91 -20.72 -23.25
N CYS A 258 28.32 -19.64 -23.93
CA CYS A 258 29.05 -19.76 -25.18
C CYS A 258 30.17 -20.77 -24.95
N PRO A 259 30.25 -21.86 -25.73
CA PRO A 259 31.37 -22.79 -25.60
C PRO A 259 32.63 -21.97 -25.83
N SER A 260 33.45 -21.88 -24.79
CA SER A 260 34.77 -21.27 -24.82
C SER A 260 35.47 -21.75 -26.09
N LYS A 261 35.86 -20.81 -26.95
CA LYS A 261 36.67 -21.11 -28.13
C LYS A 261 37.85 -22.02 -27.70
N PRO A 262 38.18 -23.07 -28.47
CA PRO A 262 39.36 -23.87 -28.17
C PRO A 262 40.58 -22.96 -28.22
N GLU A 263 41.33 -22.94 -27.11
CA GLU A 263 42.59 -22.22 -26.98
C GLU A 263 43.52 -22.59 -28.14
N THR A 264 44.03 -21.56 -28.79
CA THR A 264 45.04 -21.62 -29.83
C THR A 264 46.32 -22.23 -29.24
N SER A 265 46.47 -23.56 -29.33
CA SER A 265 47.71 -24.23 -28.94
C SER A 265 48.80 -23.82 -29.92
N THR A 266 49.69 -22.96 -29.43
CA THR A 266 50.92 -22.52 -30.10
C THR A 266 51.81 -23.76 -30.35
N PRO A 267 52.43 -23.93 -31.53
CA PRO A 267 53.35 -25.03 -31.75
C PRO A 267 54.67 -24.78 -31.01
N PRO A 268 55.32 -25.82 -30.44
CA PRO A 268 56.59 -25.65 -29.75
C PRO A 268 57.71 -25.37 -30.75
N HIS A 269 58.49 -24.34 -30.45
CA HIS A 269 59.79 -24.06 -31.05
C HIS A 269 60.71 -25.27 -30.94
N SER A 270 61.17 -25.79 -32.08
CA SER A 270 62.32 -26.69 -32.15
C SER A 270 63.61 -25.92 -31.86
N PRO A 271 64.49 -26.39 -30.96
CA PRO A 271 65.86 -25.92 -30.92
C PRO A 271 66.71 -26.70 -31.93
N THR A 272 67.31 -25.95 -32.84
CA THR A 272 68.47 -26.35 -33.65
C THR A 272 69.57 -26.95 -32.77
N THR A 273 70.03 -28.16 -33.08
CA THR A 273 71.41 -28.57 -32.82
C THR A 273 71.90 -29.38 -34.01
N ARG A 274 73.01 -28.89 -34.55
CA ARG A 274 73.78 -29.37 -35.69
C ARG A 274 74.98 -30.17 -35.13
N GLU A 275 75.49 -31.10 -35.95
CA GLU A 275 76.68 -31.97 -35.79
C GLU A 275 76.36 -33.44 -35.44
N LEU A 276 76.96 -34.47 -36.05
CA LEU A 276 77.84 -34.62 -37.22
C LEU A 276 77.93 -36.14 -37.54
N GLN A 277 77.94 -36.47 -38.83
CA GLN A 277 78.58 -37.58 -39.55
C GLN A 277 78.69 -39.02 -38.98
N GLN A 278 78.29 -39.95 -39.86
CA GLN A 278 78.66 -41.36 -39.92
C GLN A 278 80.18 -41.55 -40.14
N ALA A 279 80.77 -42.49 -39.40
CA ALA A 279 81.65 -43.60 -39.86
C ALA A 279 82.41 -44.21 -38.68
#